data_AF-A0A183KZG1-F1
#
_entry.id   AF-A0A183KZG1-F1
#
_cell.length_a   1.000
_cell.length_b   1.000
_cell.length_c   1.000
_cell.angle_alpha   90.00
_cell.angle_beta   90.00
_cell.angle_gamma   90.00
#
_symmetry.space_group_name_H-M   'P 1'
#
loop_
_entity.id
_entity.type
_entity.pdbx_description
1 polymer ?
#
loop_
_entity_poly.entity_id
_entity_poly.type
_entity_poly.pdbx_seq_one_letter_code
_entity_poly.pdbx_strand_id
1 'polypeptide(L)'
;METLSINMILTFPLHPMHIVYLGVTKELANLWIDLAQRKLLNLNSCAIRDINNLISGCVASTPSDFLRKCRTLDFVSAWKASECRLFLPYLGSVILHKTLPQPLYLNFRRLSLSIYLLAHPKLHNTLVESAETDLQNFVKEYEWCYGSENLVYNMHSLQHLPDDFRAHGPLDSFSAFPFESYMRQIKDSVHSGFAVAKQAAQRYVEKTSFCDRSQRSC
;
A
#
# COMPACT_ATOMS: atom_id res chain seq x y z
N MET A 1 30.46 -8.58 -21.64
CA MET A 1 29.21 -7.98 -21.15
C MET A 1 29.45 -6.49 -21.06
N GLU A 2 28.71 -5.69 -21.81
CA GLU A 2 28.80 -4.23 -21.73
C GLU A 2 28.39 -3.79 -20.33
N THR A 3 29.33 -3.19 -19.59
CA THR A 3 29.07 -2.60 -18.28
C THR A 3 28.33 -1.28 -18.49
N LEU A 4 27.00 -1.33 -18.52
CA LEU A 4 26.17 -0.14 -18.43
C LEU A 4 26.50 0.58 -17.11
N SER A 5 26.70 1.91 -17.16
CA SER A 5 26.95 2.76 -15.98
C SER A 5 25.68 3.01 -15.15
N ILE A 6 24.73 2.07 -15.19
CA ILE A 6 23.41 2.17 -14.56
C ILE A 6 23.31 1.04 -13.55
N ASN A 7 23.15 1.38 -12.28
CA ASN A 7 22.84 0.40 -11.26
C ASN A 7 21.35 0.03 -11.40
N MET A 8 21.07 -1.10 -12.04
CA MET A 8 19.71 -1.54 -12.33
C MET A 8 18.83 -1.74 -11.08
N ILE A 9 19.42 -2.00 -9.91
CA ILE A 9 18.68 -2.18 -8.66
C ILE A 9 18.26 -0.82 -8.11
N LEU A 10 19.21 0.12 -7.99
CA LEU A 10 18.92 1.45 -7.44
C LEU A 10 18.13 2.34 -8.40
N THR A 11 18.25 2.13 -9.71
CA THR A 11 17.62 3.00 -10.72
C THR A 11 16.12 2.73 -10.85
N PHE A 12 15.68 1.50 -10.60
CA PHE A 12 14.30 1.08 -10.79
C PHE A 12 13.71 0.62 -9.44
N PRO A 13 13.20 1.56 -8.63
CA PRO A 13 12.73 1.22 -7.29
C PRO A 13 11.49 0.35 -7.32
N LEU A 14 11.33 -0.43 -6.27
CA LEU A 14 10.17 -1.28 -6.06
C LEU A 14 8.98 -0.42 -5.63
N HIS A 15 8.01 -0.21 -6.54
CA HIS A 15 6.90 0.69 -6.28
C HIS A 15 6.03 0.26 -5.09
N PRO A 16 5.97 1.06 -3.99
CA PRO A 16 5.31 0.67 -2.74
C PRO A 16 3.82 0.38 -2.90
N MET A 17 3.17 1.04 -3.86
CA MET A 17 1.75 0.86 -4.13
C MET A 17 1.39 -0.60 -4.47
N HIS A 18 2.20 -1.25 -5.30
CA HIS A 18 1.92 -2.61 -5.74
C HIS A 18 2.44 -3.64 -4.75
N ILE A 19 3.63 -3.42 -4.21
CA ILE A 19 4.31 -4.42 -3.37
C ILE A 19 3.76 -4.42 -1.95
N VAL A 20 3.70 -3.25 -1.31
CA VAL A 20 3.27 -3.12 0.08
C VAL A 20 1.75 -3.17 0.19
N TYR A 21 1.07 -2.26 -0.52
CA TYR A 21 -0.35 -2.04 -0.33
C TYR A 21 -1.19 -3.11 -1.04
N LEU A 22 -1.01 -3.32 -2.35
CA LEU A 22 -1.79 -4.31 -3.09
C LEU A 22 -1.28 -5.74 -2.92
N GLY A 23 0.02 -5.93 -2.70
CA GLY A 23 0.64 -7.23 -2.46
C GLY A 23 0.47 -7.65 -1.01
N VAL A 24 1.43 -7.27 -0.17
CA VAL A 24 1.57 -7.79 1.20
C VAL A 24 0.35 -7.52 2.07
N THR A 25 -0.21 -6.30 2.02
CA THR A 25 -1.35 -5.95 2.91
C THR A 25 -2.59 -6.79 2.59
N LYS A 26 -2.93 -6.92 1.30
CA LYS A 26 -4.09 -7.71 0.88
C LYS A 26 -3.86 -9.19 1.12
N GLU A 27 -2.65 -9.67 0.92
CA GLU A 27 -2.26 -11.05 1.18
C GLU A 27 -2.41 -11.40 2.65
N LEU A 28 -1.86 -10.60 3.57
CA LEU A 28 -2.05 -10.79 5.01
C LEU A 28 -3.54 -10.84 5.40
N ALA A 29 -4.34 -9.91 4.88
CA ALA A 29 -5.76 -9.87 5.14
C ALA A 29 -6.50 -11.11 4.60
N ASN A 30 -6.15 -11.60 3.40
CA ASN A 30 -6.71 -12.85 2.87
C ASN A 30 -6.29 -14.06 3.71
N LEU A 31 -5.04 -14.12 4.16
CA LEU A 31 -4.54 -15.19 5.01
C LEU A 31 -5.29 -15.24 6.34
N TRP A 32 -5.56 -14.11 6.98
CA TRP A 32 -6.34 -14.10 8.21
C TRP A 32 -7.76 -14.63 8.01
N ILE A 33 -8.39 -14.32 6.86
CA ILE A 33 -9.71 -14.85 6.50
C ILE A 33 -9.64 -16.37 6.29
N ASP A 34 -8.66 -16.88 5.53
CA ASP A 34 -8.49 -18.32 5.29
C ASP A 34 -8.19 -19.08 6.59
N LEU A 35 -7.29 -18.57 7.43
CA LEU A 35 -7.00 -19.13 8.74
C LEU A 35 -8.25 -19.19 9.64
N ALA A 36 -9.07 -18.15 9.61
CA ALA A 36 -10.33 -18.10 10.36
C ALA A 36 -11.36 -19.11 9.83
N GLN A 37 -11.44 -19.32 8.52
CA GLN A 37 -12.31 -20.32 7.90
C GLN A 37 -11.89 -21.75 8.28
N ARG A 38 -10.57 -22.00 8.30
CA ARG A 38 -9.99 -23.30 8.69
C ARG A 38 -9.91 -23.51 10.20
N LYS A 39 -10.21 -22.48 10.99
CA LYS A 39 -10.08 -22.46 12.47
C LYS A 39 -8.67 -22.77 12.96
N LEU A 40 -7.66 -22.23 12.28
CA LEU A 40 -6.24 -22.41 12.61
C LEU A 40 -5.71 -21.23 13.43
N LEU A 41 -4.62 -21.46 14.17
CA LEU A 41 -3.90 -20.44 14.94
C LEU A 41 -4.80 -19.61 15.89
N ASN A 42 -5.87 -20.21 16.41
CA ASN A 42 -6.89 -19.56 17.24
C ASN A 42 -7.66 -18.41 16.56
N LEU A 43 -7.62 -18.33 15.23
CA LEU A 43 -8.50 -17.46 14.45
C LEU A 43 -9.80 -18.19 14.12
N ASN A 44 -10.91 -17.46 14.17
CA ASN A 44 -12.22 -17.98 13.82
C ASN A 44 -13.10 -16.87 13.20
N SER A 45 -14.28 -17.24 12.71
CA SER A 45 -15.21 -16.31 12.07
C SER A 45 -15.69 -15.18 13.01
N CYS A 46 -15.73 -15.40 14.33
CA CYS A 46 -16.06 -14.33 15.27
C CYS A 46 -14.96 -13.26 15.30
N ALA A 47 -13.69 -13.65 15.27
CA ALA A 47 -12.58 -12.70 15.21
C ALA A 47 -12.63 -11.82 13.94
N ILE A 48 -12.93 -12.40 12.79
CA ILE A 48 -13.11 -11.65 11.53
C ILE A 48 -14.31 -10.69 11.62
N ARG A 49 -15.43 -11.16 12.20
CA ARG A 49 -16.60 -10.31 12.42
C ARG A 49 -16.28 -9.13 13.34
N ASP A 50 -15.51 -9.36 14.40
CA ASP A 50 -15.11 -8.30 15.33
C ASP A 50 -14.19 -7.28 14.65
N ILE A 51 -13.24 -7.74 13.81
CA ILE A 51 -12.43 -6.86 12.96
C ILE A 51 -13.32 -6.02 12.05
N ASN A 52 -14.30 -6.63 11.37
CA ASN A 52 -15.21 -5.92 10.46
C ASN A 52 -16.07 -4.88 11.18
N ASN A 53 -16.56 -5.20 12.39
CA ASN A 53 -17.30 -4.26 13.22
C ASN A 53 -16.44 -3.06 13.62
N LEU A 54 -15.18 -3.30 14.01
CA LEU A 54 -14.23 -2.24 14.35
C LEU A 54 -13.88 -1.37 13.14
N ILE A 55 -13.60 -1.97 11.97
CA ILE A 55 -13.38 -1.22 10.73
C ILE A 55 -14.58 -0.31 10.46
N SER A 56 -15.79 -0.85 10.51
CA SER A 56 -17.04 -0.11 10.26
C SER A 56 -17.23 1.03 11.26
N GLY A 57 -16.87 0.84 12.53
CA GLY A 57 -16.87 1.89 13.55
C GLY A 57 -15.87 3.02 13.25
N CYS A 58 -14.67 2.69 12.79
CA CYS A 58 -13.63 3.67 12.45
C CYS A 58 -13.93 4.49 11.19
N VAL A 59 -14.80 4.00 10.29
CA VAL A 59 -15.16 4.71 9.06
C VAL A 59 -15.78 6.08 9.33
N ALA A 60 -16.53 6.23 10.43
CA ALA A 60 -17.12 7.51 10.82
C ALA A 60 -16.08 8.52 11.30
N SER A 61 -14.96 8.05 11.86
CA SER A 61 -13.86 8.87 12.39
C SER A 61 -12.70 9.05 11.42
N THR A 62 -12.84 8.60 10.17
CA THR A 62 -11.78 8.72 9.16
C THR A 62 -11.66 10.18 8.70
N PRO A 63 -10.48 10.82 8.81
CA PRO A 63 -10.27 12.20 8.36
C PRO A 63 -10.58 12.40 6.87
N SER A 64 -10.98 13.62 6.50
CA SER A 64 -11.26 14.00 5.11
C SER A 64 -10.05 13.92 4.19
N ASP A 65 -8.84 13.93 4.75
CA ASP A 65 -7.58 13.80 3.99
C ASP A 65 -7.44 12.43 3.31
N PHE A 66 -8.16 11.41 3.80
CA PHE A 66 -8.21 10.11 3.16
C PHE A 66 -9.33 10.04 2.12
N LEU A 67 -8.92 10.01 0.85
CA LEU A 67 -9.81 9.92 -0.32
C LEU A 67 -10.81 8.75 -0.29
N ARG A 68 -10.50 7.68 0.44
CA ARG A 68 -11.36 6.50 0.56
C ARG A 68 -11.42 5.99 1.98
N LYS A 69 -12.61 5.57 2.37
CA LYS A 69 -12.89 4.80 3.57
C LYS A 69 -12.47 3.35 3.36
N CYS A 70 -11.91 2.71 4.38
CA CYS A 70 -11.55 1.30 4.34
C CYS A 70 -12.82 0.44 4.40
N ARG A 71 -12.99 -0.47 3.44
CA ARG A 71 -14.01 -1.52 3.52
C ARG A 71 -13.62 -2.59 4.54
N THR A 72 -14.60 -3.41 4.94
CA THR A 72 -14.38 -4.57 5.79
C THR A 72 -13.52 -5.63 5.08
N LEU A 73 -13.00 -6.59 5.86
CA LEU A 73 -12.18 -7.70 5.34
C LEU A 73 -12.97 -8.58 4.36
N ASP A 74 -14.29 -8.64 4.46
CA ASP A 74 -15.15 -9.40 3.54
C ASP A 74 -14.99 -8.98 2.08
N PHE A 75 -14.56 -7.73 1.85
CA PHE A 75 -14.35 -7.16 0.51
C PHE A 75 -12.87 -6.96 0.18
N VAL A 76 -11.95 -7.65 0.87
CA VAL A 76 -10.50 -7.48 0.71
C VAL A 76 -10.06 -7.66 -0.74
N SER A 77 -10.63 -8.62 -1.47
CA SER A 77 -10.31 -8.86 -2.89
C SER A 77 -10.49 -7.60 -3.74
N ALA A 78 -11.50 -6.80 -3.42
CA ALA A 78 -11.82 -5.56 -4.11
C ALA A 78 -11.12 -4.32 -3.53
N TRP A 79 -10.39 -4.41 -2.41
CA TRP A 79 -9.68 -3.26 -1.82
C TRP A 79 -8.74 -2.59 -2.82
N LYS A 80 -8.75 -1.25 -2.82
CA LYS A 80 -7.80 -0.45 -3.60
C LYS A 80 -6.56 -0.14 -2.78
N ALA A 81 -5.48 0.22 -3.46
CA ALA A 81 -4.22 0.59 -2.83
C ALA A 81 -4.39 1.72 -1.78
N SER A 82 -5.28 2.68 -2.03
CA SER A 82 -5.57 3.77 -1.08
C SER A 82 -6.25 3.28 0.21
N GLU A 83 -7.06 2.22 0.15
CA GLU A 83 -7.67 1.62 1.34
C GLU A 83 -6.64 0.83 2.13
N CYS A 84 -5.77 0.10 1.43
CA CYS A 84 -4.65 -0.60 2.06
C CYS A 84 -3.68 0.38 2.74
N ARG A 85 -3.43 1.54 2.11
CA ARG A 85 -2.63 2.64 2.68
C ARG A 85 -3.27 3.27 3.92
N LEU A 86 -4.59 3.30 4.02
CA LEU A 86 -5.27 3.71 5.25
C LEU A 86 -5.21 2.59 6.32
N PHE A 87 -5.42 1.34 5.89
CA PHE A 87 -5.47 0.20 6.78
C PHE A 87 -4.11 -0.08 7.44
N LEU A 88 -3.06 -0.29 6.66
CA LEU A 88 -1.79 -0.82 7.15
C LEU A 88 -1.12 0.07 8.22
N PRO A 89 -0.78 1.34 7.94
CA PRO A 89 -0.07 2.19 8.92
C PRO A 89 -0.98 2.81 9.99
N TYR A 90 -2.29 2.94 9.78
CA TYR A 90 -3.17 3.69 10.70
C TYR A 90 -4.20 2.80 11.41
N LEU A 91 -5.14 2.20 10.66
CA LEU A 91 -6.27 1.49 11.29
C LEU A 91 -5.87 0.13 11.86
N GLY A 92 -5.08 -0.64 11.13
CA GLY A 92 -4.76 -2.03 11.43
C GLY A 92 -4.11 -2.20 12.79
N SER A 93 -3.16 -1.34 13.16
CA SER A 93 -2.47 -1.42 14.46
C SER A 93 -3.42 -1.27 15.66
N VAL A 94 -4.49 -0.47 15.51
CA VAL A 94 -5.51 -0.27 16.54
C VAL A 94 -6.53 -1.41 16.54
N ILE A 95 -7.02 -1.78 15.35
CA ILE A 95 -8.10 -2.77 15.18
C ILE A 95 -7.61 -4.17 15.54
N LEU A 96 -6.38 -4.52 15.18
CA LEU A 96 -5.85 -5.88 15.27
C LEU A 96 -5.29 -6.23 16.66
N HIS A 97 -5.00 -5.25 17.51
CA HIS A 97 -4.33 -5.44 18.81
C HIS A 97 -5.02 -6.43 19.74
N LYS A 98 -6.35 -6.47 19.73
CA LYS A 98 -7.15 -7.36 20.59
C LYS A 98 -7.97 -8.40 19.81
N THR A 99 -7.86 -8.41 18.48
CA THR A 99 -8.66 -9.30 17.62
C THR A 99 -7.81 -10.37 16.94
N LEU A 100 -6.54 -10.10 16.64
CA LEU A 100 -5.61 -11.12 16.15
C LEU A 100 -4.89 -11.83 17.31
N PRO A 101 -4.56 -13.13 17.14
CA PRO A 101 -3.60 -13.81 17.99
C PRO A 101 -2.28 -13.03 18.11
N GLN A 102 -1.70 -13.02 19.31
CA GLN A 102 -0.53 -12.20 19.63
C GLN A 102 0.65 -12.38 18.66
N PRO A 103 1.05 -13.60 18.23
CA PRO A 103 2.08 -13.78 17.21
C PRO A 103 1.82 -13.01 15.91
N LEU A 104 0.60 -13.14 15.38
CA LEU A 104 0.21 -12.54 14.11
C LEU A 104 0.14 -11.01 14.22
N TYR A 105 -0.35 -10.51 15.36
CA TYR A 105 -0.39 -9.08 15.63
C TYR A 105 1.01 -8.47 15.75
N LEU A 106 1.93 -9.11 16.46
CA LEU A 106 3.31 -8.61 16.60
C LEU A 106 4.01 -8.55 15.25
N ASN A 107 3.86 -9.61 14.44
CA ASN A 107 4.40 -9.63 13.09
C ASN A 107 3.80 -8.50 12.23
N PHE A 108 2.47 -8.36 12.19
CA PHE A 108 1.80 -7.25 11.48
C PHE A 108 2.27 -5.86 11.96
N ARG A 109 2.44 -5.69 13.28
CA ARG A 109 2.85 -4.42 13.87
C ARG A 109 4.23 -3.98 13.40
N ARG A 110 5.18 -4.92 13.21
CA ARG A 110 6.52 -4.61 12.65
C ARG A 110 6.40 -4.03 11.24
N LEU A 111 5.60 -4.66 10.39
CA LEU A 111 5.34 -4.17 9.04
C LEU A 111 4.66 -2.79 9.08
N SER A 112 3.59 -2.66 9.87
CA SER A 112 2.83 -1.41 10.02
C SER A 112 3.74 -0.24 10.45
N LEU A 113 4.57 -0.46 11.46
CA LEU A 113 5.53 0.54 11.96
C LEU A 113 6.58 0.87 10.89
N SER A 114 7.19 -0.12 10.27
CA SER A 114 8.23 0.08 9.25
C SER A 114 7.70 0.92 8.08
N ILE A 115 6.52 0.60 7.58
CA ILE A 115 5.91 1.35 6.48
C ILE A 115 5.51 2.76 6.90
N TYR A 116 5.00 2.94 8.13
CA TYR A 116 4.74 4.27 8.68
C TYR A 116 6.02 5.12 8.73
N LEU A 117 7.13 4.55 9.20
CA LEU A 117 8.42 5.24 9.29
C LEU A 117 8.94 5.64 7.91
N LEU A 118 8.93 4.71 6.95
CA LEU A 118 9.44 4.96 5.59
C LEU A 118 8.53 5.91 4.78
N ALA A 119 7.25 6.01 5.11
CA ALA A 119 6.33 6.92 4.43
C ALA A 119 6.44 8.37 4.93
N HIS A 120 7.00 8.62 6.13
CA HIS A 120 6.93 9.92 6.76
C HIS A 120 8.06 10.86 6.29
N PRO A 121 7.75 12.03 5.71
CA PRO A 121 8.74 12.86 5.00
C PRO A 121 9.78 13.54 5.90
N LYS A 122 9.50 13.67 7.21
CA LYS A 122 10.37 14.33 8.18
C LYS A 122 11.19 13.37 9.05
N LEU A 123 11.10 12.06 8.82
CA LEU A 123 11.85 11.10 9.65
C LEU A 123 13.27 10.92 9.10
N HIS A 124 14.25 11.03 9.99
CA HIS A 124 15.68 11.01 9.67
C HIS A 124 16.23 9.60 9.47
N ASN A 125 17.43 9.52 8.86
CA ASN A 125 18.13 8.27 8.53
C ASN A 125 18.24 7.26 9.69
N THR A 126 18.32 7.70 10.94
CA THR A 126 18.39 6.82 12.12
C THR A 126 17.15 5.95 12.29
N LEU A 127 15.98 6.39 11.81
CA LEU A 127 14.74 5.61 11.88
C LEU A 127 14.62 4.61 10.73
N VAL A 128 15.37 4.81 9.64
CA VAL A 128 15.43 3.87 8.51
C VAL A 128 16.09 2.57 8.94
N GLU A 129 17.15 2.63 9.76
CA GLU A 129 17.81 1.44 10.31
C GLU A 129 16.85 0.61 11.20
N SER A 130 15.99 1.30 11.95
CA SER A 130 14.95 0.64 12.74
C SER A 130 13.92 -0.04 11.85
N ALA A 131 13.43 0.66 10.81
CA ALA A 131 12.50 0.08 9.84
C ALA A 131 13.11 -1.11 9.09
N GLU A 132 14.38 -1.04 8.71
CA GLU A 132 15.10 -2.14 8.07
C GLU A 132 15.16 -3.37 8.99
N THR A 133 15.54 -3.16 10.25
CA THR A 133 15.58 -4.23 11.24
C THR A 133 14.20 -4.86 11.45
N ASP A 134 13.16 -4.04 11.55
CA ASP A 134 11.79 -4.52 11.73
C ASP A 134 11.24 -5.26 10.49
N LEU A 135 11.59 -4.83 9.27
CA LEU A 135 11.23 -5.55 8.04
C LEU A 135 11.95 -6.89 7.92
N GLN A 136 13.24 -6.96 8.28
CA GLN A 136 13.98 -8.22 8.32
C GLN A 136 13.37 -9.18 9.36
N ASN A 137 13.03 -8.68 10.55
CA ASN A 137 12.36 -9.48 11.58
C ASN A 137 10.96 -9.90 11.15
N PHE A 138 10.21 -9.02 10.48
CA PHE A 138 8.90 -9.34 9.89
C PHE A 138 9.01 -10.56 8.97
N VAL A 139 9.95 -10.56 8.01
CA VAL A 139 10.10 -11.69 7.07
C VAL A 139 10.54 -12.97 7.78
N LYS A 140 11.47 -12.88 8.75
CA LYS A 140 11.91 -14.05 9.55
C LYS A 140 10.76 -14.66 10.35
N GLU A 141 9.96 -13.83 11.00
CA GLU A 141 8.82 -14.27 11.81
C GLU A 141 7.62 -14.68 10.95
N TYR A 142 7.53 -14.19 9.71
CA TYR A 142 6.43 -14.46 8.78
C TYR A 142 6.30 -15.95 8.49
N GLU A 143 7.41 -16.61 8.20
CA GLU A 143 7.44 -18.06 7.92
C GLU A 143 6.88 -18.87 9.11
N TRP A 144 7.24 -18.49 10.34
CA TRP A 144 6.73 -19.13 11.54
C TRP A 144 5.24 -18.83 11.79
N CYS A 145 4.78 -17.63 11.44
CA CYS A 145 3.41 -17.19 11.64
C CYS A 145 2.42 -17.77 10.62
N TYR A 146 2.83 -17.85 9.36
CA TYR A 146 1.93 -18.14 8.23
C TYR A 146 2.32 -19.38 7.43
N GLY A 147 3.48 -19.98 7.70
CA GLY A 147 4.00 -21.10 6.92
C GLY A 147 4.82 -20.65 5.72
N SER A 148 5.86 -21.44 5.40
CA SER A 148 6.79 -21.20 4.28
C SER A 148 6.11 -21.17 2.92
N GLU A 149 5.00 -21.89 2.78
CA GLU A 149 4.20 -21.98 1.55
C GLU A 149 3.52 -20.66 1.17
N ASN A 150 3.33 -19.76 2.14
CA ASN A 150 2.73 -18.44 1.94
C ASN A 150 3.79 -17.34 1.76
N LEU A 151 5.08 -17.69 1.72
CA LEU A 151 6.15 -16.73 1.56
C LEU A 151 6.33 -16.38 0.07
N VAL A 152 5.65 -15.33 -0.37
CA VAL A 152 5.70 -14.88 -1.77
C VAL A 152 6.82 -13.86 -2.04
N TYR A 153 7.13 -13.64 -3.32
CA TYR A 153 8.13 -12.67 -3.80
C TYR A 153 7.99 -11.27 -3.19
N ASN A 154 6.75 -10.78 -2.99
CA ASN A 154 6.52 -9.47 -2.41
C ASN A 154 7.07 -9.35 -0.99
N MET A 155 7.11 -10.43 -0.21
CA MET A 155 7.66 -10.43 1.16
C MET A 155 9.17 -10.22 1.15
N HIS A 156 9.90 -10.87 0.25
CA HIS A 156 11.33 -10.63 0.06
C HIS A 156 11.62 -9.21 -0.42
N SER A 157 10.80 -8.71 -1.35
CA SER A 157 10.93 -7.37 -1.93
C SER A 157 10.85 -6.26 -0.87
N LEU A 158 10.14 -6.49 0.25
CA LEU A 158 10.08 -5.53 1.36
C LEU A 158 11.46 -5.21 1.95
N GLN A 159 12.39 -6.17 1.96
CA GLN A 159 13.71 -6.01 2.55
C GLN A 159 14.55 -4.94 1.84
N HIS A 160 14.21 -4.61 0.59
CA HIS A 160 14.89 -3.60 -0.21
C HIS A 160 14.29 -2.19 -0.07
N LEU A 161 13.12 -2.05 0.56
CA LEU A 161 12.49 -0.73 0.74
C LEU A 161 13.36 0.30 1.50
N PRO A 162 14.16 -0.09 2.51
CA PRO A 162 15.10 0.85 3.15
C PRO A 162 16.15 1.40 2.17
N ASP A 163 16.64 0.58 1.24
CA ASP A 163 17.61 1.00 0.24
C ASP A 163 16.96 1.93 -0.80
N ASP A 164 15.75 1.60 -1.25
CA ASP A 164 14.95 2.47 -2.11
C ASP A 164 14.65 3.81 -1.41
N PHE A 165 14.38 3.80 -0.10
CA PHE A 165 14.17 5.02 0.67
C PHE A 165 15.44 5.89 0.70
N ARG A 166 16.62 5.29 0.90
CA ARG A 166 17.89 6.02 0.89
C ARG A 166 18.17 6.66 -0.47
N ALA A 167 17.78 6.00 -1.56
CA ALA A 167 18.02 6.47 -2.92
C ALA A 167 16.97 7.49 -3.40
N HIS A 168 15.69 7.29 -3.10
CA HIS A 168 14.56 8.03 -3.69
C HIS A 168 13.76 8.86 -2.67
N GLY A 169 14.10 8.77 -1.39
CA GLY A 169 13.40 9.43 -0.29
C GLY A 169 12.16 8.67 0.19
N PRO A 170 11.18 9.36 0.80
CA PRO A 170 9.97 8.72 1.35
C PRO A 170 9.20 7.88 0.33
N LEU A 171 8.48 6.84 0.81
CA LEU A 171 7.73 5.90 -0.06
C LEU A 171 6.79 6.60 -1.06
N ASP A 172 6.23 7.76 -0.70
CA ASP A 172 5.34 8.51 -1.57
C ASP A 172 6.05 9.14 -2.77
N SER A 173 7.36 9.43 -2.66
CA SER A 173 8.15 10.07 -3.72
C SER A 173 8.31 9.19 -4.96
N PHE A 174 8.27 7.87 -4.80
CA PHE A 174 8.41 6.90 -5.89
C PHE A 174 7.22 5.93 -5.97
N SER A 175 6.07 6.33 -5.42
CA SER A 175 4.84 5.57 -5.49
C SER A 175 4.10 5.79 -6.82
N ALA A 176 3.39 4.75 -7.29
CA ALA A 176 2.60 4.82 -8.51
C ALA A 176 1.24 5.54 -8.34
N PHE A 177 0.88 6.02 -7.15
CA PHE A 177 -0.42 6.71 -6.94
C PHE A 177 -0.64 7.92 -7.87
N PRO A 178 0.31 8.87 -8.03
CA PRO A 178 0.12 9.99 -8.93
C PRO A 178 0.03 9.54 -10.39
N PHE A 179 0.83 8.54 -10.77
CA PHE A 179 0.85 7.97 -12.11
C PHE A 179 -0.49 7.32 -12.47
N GLU A 180 -1.02 6.42 -11.64
CA GLU A 180 -2.31 5.79 -11.89
C GLU A 180 -3.47 6.80 -11.92
N SER A 181 -3.43 7.79 -11.03
CA SER A 181 -4.40 8.88 -11.00
C SER A 181 -4.39 9.66 -12.32
N TYR A 182 -3.21 10.00 -12.83
CA TYR A 182 -3.05 10.71 -14.09
C TYR A 182 -3.42 9.85 -15.30
N MET A 183 -3.00 8.58 -15.33
CA MET A 183 -3.38 7.62 -16.35
C MET A 183 -4.90 7.46 -16.48
N ARG A 184 -5.61 7.50 -15.35
CA ARG A 184 -7.07 7.50 -15.36
C ARG A 184 -7.64 8.74 -16.06
N GLN A 185 -7.09 9.92 -15.82
CA GLN A 185 -7.54 11.14 -16.50
C GLN A 185 -7.31 11.08 -18.01
N ILE A 186 -6.19 10.49 -18.46
CA ILE A 186 -5.94 10.21 -19.88
C ILE A 186 -6.99 9.24 -20.43
N LYS A 187 -7.27 8.15 -19.71
CA LYS A 187 -8.26 7.16 -20.13
C LYS A 187 -9.66 7.77 -20.25
N ASP A 188 -10.06 8.62 -19.30
CA ASP A 188 -11.37 9.29 -19.30
C ASP A 188 -11.50 10.33 -20.43
N SER A 189 -10.38 10.74 -21.06
CA SER A 189 -10.37 11.62 -22.23
C SER A 189 -10.43 10.89 -23.57
N VAL A 190 -10.53 9.56 -23.55
CA VAL A 190 -10.67 8.70 -24.73
C VAL A 190 -12.05 8.06 -24.72
N HIS A 191 -12.85 8.33 -25.75
CA HIS A 191 -14.24 7.85 -25.85
C HIS A 191 -14.42 6.72 -26.87
N SER A 192 -13.43 6.49 -27.75
CA SER A 192 -13.44 5.39 -28.71
C SER A 192 -12.03 4.89 -29.03
N GLY A 193 -11.91 3.70 -29.61
CA GLY A 193 -10.64 3.14 -30.08
C GLY A 193 -10.06 3.84 -31.32
N PHE A 194 -10.79 4.76 -31.95
CA PHE A 194 -10.34 5.45 -33.16
C PHE A 194 -9.48 6.68 -32.81
N ALA A 195 -8.23 6.76 -33.29
CA ALA A 195 -7.36 7.92 -33.08
C ALA A 195 -7.19 8.32 -31.59
N VAL A 196 -6.98 7.34 -30.72
CA VAL A 196 -6.86 7.48 -29.25
C VAL A 196 -5.92 8.63 -28.83
N ALA A 197 -4.72 8.69 -29.40
CA ALA A 197 -3.74 9.72 -29.06
C ALA A 197 -4.23 11.14 -29.40
N LYS A 198 -4.93 11.29 -30.54
CA LYS A 198 -5.51 12.56 -30.97
C LYS A 198 -6.61 13.02 -30.02
N GLN A 199 -7.49 12.10 -29.60
CA GLN A 199 -8.55 12.41 -28.63
C GLN A 199 -7.96 12.92 -27.31
N ALA A 200 -6.98 12.20 -26.75
CA ALA A 200 -6.32 12.60 -25.50
C ALA A 200 -5.61 13.96 -25.64
N ALA A 201 -4.87 14.18 -26.74
CA ALA A 201 -4.16 15.43 -26.99
C ALA A 201 -5.11 16.63 -27.13
N GLN A 202 -6.19 16.48 -27.91
CA GLN A 202 -7.18 17.55 -28.08
C GLN A 202 -7.85 17.91 -26.75
N ARG A 203 -8.24 16.90 -25.96
CA ARG A 203 -8.86 17.12 -24.65
C ARG A 203 -7.91 17.76 -23.64
N TYR A 204 -6.62 17.46 -23.73
CA TYR A 204 -5.59 18.14 -22.94
C TYR A 204 -5.50 19.63 -23.30
N VAL A 205 -5.43 19.96 -24.60
CA VAL A 205 -5.39 21.36 -25.10
C VAL A 205 -6.64 22.14 -24.68
N GLU A 206 -7.82 21.51 -24.73
CA GLU A 206 -9.05 22.13 -24.23
C GLU A 206 -8.93 22.51 -22.76
N LYS A 207 -8.52 21.55 -21.90
CA LYS A 207 -8.40 21.78 -20.45
C LYS A 207 -7.40 22.88 -20.10
N THR A 208 -6.24 22.92 -20.75
CA THR A 208 -5.23 23.97 -20.51
C THR A 208 -5.74 25.34 -20.95
N SER A 209 -6.36 25.42 -22.13
CA SER A 209 -6.93 26.66 -22.66
C SER A 209 -8.04 27.25 -21.77
N PHE A 210 -8.86 26.40 -21.15
CA PHE A 210 -9.87 26.85 -20.18
C PHE A 210 -9.25 27.35 -18.87
N CYS A 211 -8.22 26.67 -18.36
CA CYS A 211 -7.54 27.07 -17.12
C CYS A 211 -6.88 28.45 -17.25
N ASP A 212 -6.21 28.70 -18.38
CA ASP A 212 -5.57 29.98 -18.69
C ASP A 212 -6.58 31.14 -18.79
N ARG A 213 -7.81 30.87 -19.25
CA ARG A 213 -8.87 31.88 -19.31
C ARG A 213 -9.45 32.20 -17.94
N SER A 214 -9.63 31.20 -17.07
CA SER A 214 -10.12 31.42 -15.70
C SER A 214 -9.10 32.14 -14.82
N GLN A 215 -7.79 31.97 -15.05
CA GLN A 215 -6.76 32.72 -14.31
C GLN A 215 -6.61 34.18 -14.77
N ARG A 216 -6.99 34.51 -16.00
CA ARG A 216 -7.00 35.89 -16.53
C ARG A 216 -8.24 36.70 -16.14
N SER A 217 -9.18 36.07 -15.44
CA SER A 217 -10.47 36.67 -15.05
C SER A 217 -10.52 37.05 -13.56
N CYS A 218 -9.38 37.00 -12.86
CA CYS A 218 -9.19 37.51 -11.49
C CYS A 218 -8.19 38.66 -11.48
#